data_AF-A0A1L7NU34-F1
#
_entry.id   AF-A0A1L7NU34-F1
#
_cell.length_a   1.000
_cell.length_b   1.000
_cell.length_c   1.000
_cell.angle_alpha   90.00
_cell.angle_beta   90.00
_cell.angle_gamma   90.00
#
_symmetry.space_group_name_H-M   'P 1'
#
loop_
_entity.id
_entity.type
_entity.pdbx_description
1 polymer ?
#
loop_
_entity_poly.entity_id
_entity_poly.type
_entity_poly.pdbx_seq_one_letter_code
_entity_poly.pdbx_strand_id
1 'polypeptide(L)'
;DSQRHGIVFPEGILQLVNVGTVMLVNGCSLTVASVLNDMVYFDIDQALVTTTFDGLEEGDQVNLEIHPKFGEVVGRGGLIGNIKGTALVTAVKENEAGFSVLIDIPKGVAENLTVEEEIGIDGISSCITDTSESVITLHYP
;
A
#
# COMPACT_ATOMS: atom_id res chain seq x y z
N ASP A 1 -2.19 14.00 -16.42
CA ASP A 1 -2.29 14.91 -15.27
C ASP A 1 -1.35 14.45 -14.18
N SER A 2 -0.88 15.37 -13.34
CA SER A 2 -0.05 15.06 -12.18
C SER A 2 -0.65 15.72 -10.94
N GLN A 3 -0.42 15.11 -9.78
CA GLN A 3 -0.87 15.61 -8.48
C GLN A 3 0.33 15.78 -7.56
N ARG A 4 0.25 16.73 -6.63
CA ARG A 4 1.20 16.85 -5.51
C ARG A 4 0.44 16.66 -4.21
N HIS A 5 0.79 15.62 -3.47
CA HIS A 5 0.18 15.31 -2.17
C HIS A 5 1.12 15.70 -1.05
N GLY A 6 0.60 16.38 -0.03
CA GLY A 6 1.30 16.66 1.21
C GLY A 6 0.74 15.77 2.31
N ILE A 7 1.58 14.96 2.93
CA ILE A 7 1.20 14.00 3.97
C ILE A 7 1.87 14.41 5.27
N VAL A 8 1.09 14.53 6.35
CA VAL A 8 1.63 14.76 7.70
C VAL A 8 2.23 13.46 8.21
N PHE A 9 3.52 13.48 8.53
CA PHE A 9 4.26 12.30 8.99
C PHE A 9 4.38 12.28 10.52
N PRO A 10 4.25 11.11 11.16
CA PRO A 10 4.58 10.97 12.57
C PRO A 10 6.08 11.18 12.80
N GLU A 11 6.43 11.78 13.93
CA GLU A 11 7.81 12.21 14.25
C GLU A 11 8.85 11.09 14.06
N GLY A 12 8.52 9.85 14.46
CA GLY A 12 9.43 8.70 14.35
C GLY A 12 9.78 8.30 12.91
N ILE A 13 8.89 8.55 11.94
CA ILE A 13 9.12 8.29 10.52
C ILE A 13 9.74 9.53 9.85
N LEU A 14 9.30 10.73 10.24
CA LEU A 14 9.79 11.99 9.70
C LEU A 14 11.31 12.13 9.79
N GLN A 15 11.90 11.70 10.90
CA GLN A 15 13.37 11.78 11.12
C GLN A 15 14.18 10.86 10.18
N LEU A 16 13.53 9.94 9.49
CA LEU A 16 14.16 8.94 8.62
C LEU A 16 14.06 9.30 7.13
N VAL A 17 13.34 10.38 6.78
CA VAL A 17 13.10 10.78 5.38
C VAL A 17 13.76 12.13 5.07
N ASN A 18 14.29 12.24 3.85
CA ASN A 18 14.82 13.48 3.30
C ASN A 18 14.35 13.62 1.83
N VAL A 19 14.57 14.78 1.23
CA VAL A 19 14.34 14.95 -0.22
C VAL A 19 15.14 13.90 -1.00
N GLY A 20 14.48 13.19 -1.92
CA GLY A 20 15.05 12.09 -2.67
C GLY A 20 14.94 10.71 -2.00
N THR A 21 14.44 10.63 -0.75
CA THR A 21 14.11 9.33 -0.15
C THR A 21 13.02 8.64 -0.97
N VAL A 22 13.27 7.38 -1.33
CA VAL A 22 12.26 6.49 -1.92
C VAL A 22 11.64 5.66 -0.80
N MET A 23 10.32 5.62 -0.75
CA MET A 23 9.56 4.90 0.27
C MET A 23 8.22 4.43 -0.30
N LEU A 24 7.48 3.61 0.45
CA LEU A 24 6.16 3.17 0.04
C LEU A 24 5.08 4.00 0.75
N VAL A 25 4.13 4.50 -0.05
CA VAL A 25 2.89 5.14 0.42
C VAL A 25 1.73 4.32 -0.14
N ASN A 26 0.87 3.77 0.73
CA ASN A 26 -0.10 2.73 0.36
C ASN A 26 0.52 1.62 -0.51
N GLY A 27 1.75 1.23 -0.18
CA GLY A 27 2.50 0.22 -0.93
C GLY A 27 3.03 0.66 -2.29
N CYS A 28 2.82 1.91 -2.73
CA CYS A 28 3.36 2.46 -3.97
C CYS A 28 4.71 3.14 -3.72
N SER A 29 5.73 2.80 -4.53
CA SER A 29 7.05 3.46 -4.43
C SER A 29 6.97 4.90 -4.94
N LEU A 30 7.18 5.85 -4.03
CA LEU A 30 7.23 7.28 -4.33
C LEU A 30 8.55 7.89 -3.83
N THR A 31 8.95 8.99 -4.47
CA THR A 31 10.14 9.75 -4.07
C THR A 31 9.72 11.05 -3.39
N VAL A 32 10.29 11.32 -2.22
CA VAL A 32 10.05 12.57 -1.48
C VAL A 32 10.55 13.77 -2.29
N ALA A 33 9.64 14.66 -2.67
CA ALA A 33 9.92 15.86 -3.46
C ALA A 33 10.32 17.06 -2.58
N SER A 34 9.66 17.25 -1.44
CA SER A 34 10.02 18.29 -0.46
C SER A 34 9.54 17.93 0.94
N VAL A 35 10.14 18.54 1.96
CA VAL A 35 9.73 18.41 3.37
C VAL A 35 9.58 19.81 3.95
N LEU A 36 8.46 20.08 4.62
CA LEU A 36 8.18 21.33 5.32
C LEU A 36 7.56 21.01 6.69
N ASN A 37 8.31 21.25 7.76
CA ASN A 37 7.94 20.84 9.13
C ASN A 37 7.66 19.32 9.17
N ASP A 38 6.45 18.93 9.55
CA ASP A 38 5.93 17.56 9.60
C ASP A 38 5.26 17.10 8.30
N MET A 39 5.18 17.96 7.28
CA MET A 39 4.57 17.64 6.00
C MET A 39 5.62 17.20 4.98
N VAL A 40 5.41 16.01 4.40
CA VAL A 40 6.24 15.41 3.36
C VAL A 40 5.46 15.39 2.07
N TYR A 41 6.07 15.88 0.99
CA TYR A 41 5.41 16.02 -0.30
C TYR A 41 5.91 15.03 -1.33
N PHE A 42 4.99 14.54 -2.15
CA PHE A 42 5.26 13.62 -3.26
C PHE A 42 4.62 14.18 -4.54
N ASP A 43 5.36 14.12 -5.64
CA ASP A 43 4.83 14.35 -6.99
C ASP A 43 4.40 13.01 -7.57
N ILE A 44 3.13 12.90 -7.95
CA ILE A 44 2.50 11.66 -8.39
C ILE A 44 1.97 11.87 -9.81
N ASP A 45 2.46 11.07 -10.76
CA ASP A 45 2.09 11.15 -12.17
C ASP A 45 1.56 9.80 -12.70
N GLN A 46 2.42 8.94 -13.23
CA GLN A 46 2.06 7.66 -13.82
C GLN A 46 1.37 6.72 -12.83
N ALA A 47 1.71 6.84 -11.54
CA ALA A 47 1.10 6.03 -10.48
C ALA A 47 -0.41 6.28 -10.32
N LEU A 48 -0.93 7.45 -10.71
CA LEU A 48 -2.37 7.76 -10.62
C LEU A 48 -3.24 6.76 -11.40
N VAL A 49 -2.69 6.13 -12.44
CA VAL A 49 -3.43 5.19 -13.31
C VAL A 49 -3.71 3.85 -12.62
N THR A 50 -2.85 3.43 -11.70
CA THR A 50 -2.93 2.09 -11.07
C THR A 50 -3.14 2.12 -9.56
N THR A 51 -3.26 3.30 -8.97
CA THR A 51 -3.39 3.49 -7.51
C THR A 51 -4.68 4.21 -7.15
N THR A 52 -4.93 4.35 -5.85
CA THR A 52 -6.09 5.07 -5.30
C THR A 52 -5.84 6.57 -5.11
N PHE A 53 -4.63 7.08 -5.39
CA PHE A 53 -4.24 8.46 -5.10
C PHE A 53 -5.15 9.51 -5.75
N ASP A 54 -5.67 9.26 -6.96
CA ASP A 54 -6.52 10.22 -7.67
C ASP A 54 -7.85 10.49 -6.94
N GLY A 55 -8.28 9.57 -6.07
CA GLY A 55 -9.51 9.67 -5.27
C GLY A 55 -9.31 10.00 -3.80
N LEU A 56 -8.08 10.27 -3.35
CA LEU A 56 -7.84 10.66 -1.95
C LEU A 56 -8.24 12.12 -1.71
N GLU A 57 -8.75 12.39 -0.52
CA GLU A 57 -9.13 13.71 -0.05
C GLU A 57 -8.29 14.16 1.16
N GLU A 58 -8.32 15.47 1.47
CA GLU A 58 -7.65 15.99 2.66
C GLU A 58 -8.23 15.36 3.93
N GLY A 59 -7.36 14.76 4.74
CA GLY A 59 -7.73 14.07 5.98
C GLY A 59 -7.75 12.54 5.87
N ASP A 60 -7.66 12.00 4.65
CA ASP A 60 -7.50 10.57 4.45
C ASP A 60 -6.19 10.05 5.04
N GLN A 61 -6.24 8.83 5.55
CA GLN A 61 -5.07 8.13 6.10
C GLN A 61 -4.39 7.30 5.02
N VAL A 62 -3.07 7.21 5.10
CA VAL A 62 -2.25 6.39 4.22
C VAL A 62 -1.26 5.56 5.03
N ASN A 63 -0.94 4.38 4.53
CA ASN A 63 0.11 3.52 5.08
C ASN A 63 1.48 4.01 4.59
N LEU A 64 2.45 4.06 5.51
CA LEU A 64 3.82 4.49 5.23
C LEU A 64 4.80 3.38 5.57
N GLU A 65 5.65 3.00 4.63
CA GLU A 65 6.74 2.05 4.86
C GLU A 65 8.04 2.63 4.31
N ILE A 66 9.07 2.74 5.15
CA ILE A 66 10.41 3.13 4.73
C ILE A 66 11.15 1.85 4.35
N HIS A 67 11.86 1.88 3.21
CA HIS A 67 12.65 0.73 2.80
C HIS A 67 13.66 0.31 3.88
N PRO A 68 13.84 -1.00 4.09
CA PRO A 68 14.83 -1.52 5.02
C PRO A 68 16.22 -1.00 4.68
N LYS A 69 17.06 -0.82 5.70
CA LYS A 69 18.44 -0.39 5.47
C LYS A 69 19.19 -1.48 4.70
N PHE A 70 20.21 -1.05 3.96
CA PHE A 70 21.05 -1.99 3.22
C PHE A 70 21.60 -3.08 4.14
N GLY A 71 21.36 -4.35 3.80
CA GLY A 71 21.80 -5.52 4.57
C GLY A 71 20.77 -6.04 5.59
N GLU A 72 19.60 -5.41 5.72
CA GLU A 72 18.49 -5.96 6.51
C GLU A 72 17.75 -7.07 5.74
N VAL A 73 17.32 -8.10 6.46
CA VAL A 73 16.57 -9.21 5.89
C VAL A 73 15.11 -8.80 5.74
N VAL A 74 14.65 -8.73 4.50
CA VAL A 74 13.22 -8.66 4.20
C VAL A 74 12.65 -10.06 4.30
N GLY A 75 11.62 -10.24 5.13
CA GLY A 75 10.92 -11.51 5.26
C GLY A 75 10.23 -11.95 3.96
N ARG A 76 9.54 -13.09 4.02
CA ARG A 76 8.61 -13.47 2.94
C ARG A 76 7.55 -12.37 2.79
N GLY A 77 7.15 -12.08 1.54
CA GLY A 77 6.14 -11.07 1.26
C GLY A 77 6.69 -9.64 1.14
N GLY A 78 8.00 -9.45 1.00
CA GLY A 78 8.60 -8.14 0.76
C GLY A 78 7.96 -7.39 -0.43
N LEU A 79 7.53 -6.16 -0.18
CA LEU A 79 6.90 -5.31 -1.19
C LEU A 79 7.93 -4.44 -1.90
N ILE A 80 7.81 -4.36 -3.23
CA ILE A 80 8.74 -3.61 -4.08
C ILE A 80 8.17 -2.27 -4.57
N GLY A 81 6.92 -1.95 -4.22
CA GLY A 81 6.33 -0.66 -4.56
C GLY A 81 5.66 -0.54 -5.93
N ASN A 82 5.62 -1.62 -6.72
CA ASN A 82 5.03 -1.62 -8.07
C ASN A 82 3.57 -2.12 -8.02
N ILE A 83 2.64 -1.17 -7.96
CA ILE A 83 1.20 -1.44 -7.88
C ILE A 83 0.66 -1.97 -9.22
N LYS A 84 -0.07 -3.08 -9.16
CA LYS A 84 -0.65 -3.75 -10.33
C LYS A 84 -2.00 -3.20 -10.76
N GLY A 85 -2.71 -2.55 -9.84
CA GLY A 85 -4.00 -1.96 -10.06
C GLY A 85 -4.74 -1.80 -8.75
N THR A 86 -5.98 -1.36 -8.83
CA THR A 86 -6.90 -1.24 -7.69
C THR A 86 -7.84 -2.44 -7.64
N ALA A 87 -8.35 -2.72 -6.46
CA ALA A 87 -9.30 -3.78 -6.20
C ALA A 87 -10.37 -3.29 -5.22
N LEU A 88 -11.52 -3.97 -5.18
CA LEU A 88 -12.66 -3.54 -4.37
C LEU A 88 -12.80 -4.41 -3.12
N VAL A 89 -12.80 -3.79 -1.95
CA VAL A 89 -13.22 -4.48 -0.71
C VAL A 89 -14.73 -4.70 -0.78
N THR A 90 -15.16 -5.96 -0.86
CA THR A 90 -16.59 -6.33 -0.99
C THR A 90 -17.24 -6.66 0.34
N ALA A 91 -16.46 -7.10 1.33
CA ALA A 91 -16.93 -7.32 2.68
C ALA A 91 -15.77 -7.25 3.69
N VAL A 92 -16.08 -6.78 4.89
CA VAL A 92 -15.22 -6.91 6.07
C VAL A 92 -16.05 -7.63 7.14
N LYS A 93 -15.55 -8.74 7.65
CA LYS A 93 -16.20 -9.53 8.70
C LYS A 93 -15.31 -9.54 9.93
N GLU A 94 -15.80 -8.98 11.01
CA GLU A 94 -15.09 -8.95 12.30
C GLU A 94 -15.49 -10.15 13.17
N ASN A 95 -14.52 -10.73 13.87
CA ASN A 95 -14.72 -11.74 14.90
C ASN A 95 -13.62 -11.62 15.98
N GLU A 96 -13.65 -12.51 16.97
CA GLU A 96 -12.67 -12.49 18.09
C GLU A 96 -11.20 -12.64 17.67
N ALA A 97 -10.94 -13.21 16.50
CA ALA A 97 -9.60 -13.39 15.94
C ALA A 97 -9.14 -12.23 15.03
N GLY A 98 -9.99 -11.23 14.78
CA GLY A 98 -9.69 -10.06 13.96
C GLY A 98 -10.65 -9.90 12.77
N PHE A 99 -10.12 -9.46 11.63
CA PHE A 99 -10.89 -9.11 10.43
C PHE A 99 -10.63 -10.11 9.31
N SER A 100 -11.70 -10.61 8.69
CA SER A 100 -11.66 -11.26 7.37
C SER A 100 -12.10 -10.25 6.32
N VAL A 101 -11.18 -9.87 5.44
CA VAL A 101 -11.39 -8.87 4.39
C VAL A 101 -11.49 -9.59 3.05
N LEU A 102 -12.64 -9.44 2.40
CA LEU A 102 -12.91 -10.02 1.08
C LEU A 102 -12.68 -8.95 0.03
N ILE A 103 -11.82 -9.23 -0.94
CA ILE A 103 -11.38 -8.28 -1.96
C ILE A 103 -11.62 -8.88 -3.33
N ASP A 104 -12.45 -8.22 -4.14
CA ASP A 104 -12.68 -8.57 -5.54
C ASP A 104 -11.55 -8.01 -6.40
N ILE A 105 -10.78 -8.92 -7.01
CA ILE A 105 -9.62 -8.62 -7.84
C ILE A 105 -10.07 -8.50 -9.31
N PRO A 106 -10.03 -7.30 -9.91
CA PRO A 106 -10.47 -7.13 -11.28
C PRO A 106 -9.61 -7.92 -12.26
N LYS A 107 -10.26 -8.40 -13.33
CA LYS A 107 -9.55 -9.10 -14.41
C LYS A 107 -8.44 -8.21 -14.99
N GLY A 108 -7.24 -8.76 -15.11
CA GLY A 108 -6.06 -8.07 -15.64
C GLY A 108 -5.19 -7.36 -14.60
N VAL A 109 -5.63 -7.27 -13.33
CA VAL A 109 -4.79 -6.78 -12.22
C VAL A 109 -3.86 -7.89 -11.73
N ALA A 110 -4.44 -9.05 -11.42
CA ALA A 110 -3.72 -10.28 -11.09
C ALA A 110 -4.57 -11.49 -11.52
N GLU A 111 -3.92 -12.56 -11.95
CA GLU A 111 -4.59 -13.78 -12.40
C GLU A 111 -3.95 -15.00 -11.75
N ASN A 112 -4.74 -16.06 -11.56
CA ASN A 112 -4.31 -17.33 -10.98
C ASN A 112 -3.75 -17.22 -9.54
N LEU A 113 -4.28 -16.29 -8.74
CA LEU A 113 -3.95 -16.19 -7.31
C LEU A 113 -4.37 -17.46 -6.57
N THR A 114 -3.48 -17.97 -5.71
CA THR A 114 -3.72 -19.19 -4.93
C THR A 114 -3.57 -18.95 -3.43
N VAL A 115 -4.20 -19.83 -2.64
CA VAL A 115 -4.05 -19.83 -1.17
C VAL A 115 -2.58 -20.05 -0.82
N GLU A 116 -2.13 -19.45 0.28
CA GLU A 116 -0.75 -19.44 0.77
C GLU A 116 0.23 -18.49 0.02
N GLU A 117 -0.19 -17.88 -1.09
CA GLU A 117 0.56 -16.78 -1.72
C GLU A 117 0.45 -15.49 -0.89
N GLU A 118 1.50 -14.66 -0.95
CA GLU A 118 1.49 -13.32 -0.34
C GLU A 118 0.99 -12.28 -1.34
N ILE A 119 0.21 -11.33 -0.87
CA ILE A 119 -0.22 -10.17 -1.64
C ILE A 119 -0.12 -8.91 -0.80
N GLY A 120 0.30 -7.80 -1.43
CA GLY A 120 0.33 -6.49 -0.81
C GLY A 120 -0.97 -5.73 -1.09
N ILE A 121 -1.69 -5.34 -0.03
CA ILE A 121 -2.85 -4.44 -0.10
C ILE A 121 -2.50 -3.17 0.65
N ASP A 122 -2.47 -2.03 -0.06
CA ASP A 122 -2.09 -0.73 0.48
C ASP A 122 -0.80 -0.74 1.33
N GLY A 123 0.20 -1.54 0.93
CA GLY A 123 1.47 -1.66 1.64
C GLY A 123 1.49 -2.68 2.78
N ILE A 124 0.38 -3.38 3.03
CA ILE A 124 0.33 -4.47 4.00
C ILE A 124 0.45 -5.79 3.24
N SER A 125 1.54 -6.51 3.49
CA SER A 125 1.73 -7.86 2.97
C SER A 125 0.97 -8.87 3.82
N SER A 126 0.13 -9.69 3.20
CA SER A 126 -0.62 -10.74 3.86
C SER A 126 -0.80 -11.97 2.98
N CYS A 127 -0.87 -13.11 3.65
CA CYS A 127 -1.13 -14.40 3.03
C CYS A 127 -2.61 -14.53 2.63
N ILE A 128 -2.86 -15.04 1.43
CA ILE A 128 -4.20 -15.37 0.94
C ILE A 128 -4.70 -16.61 1.67
N THR A 129 -5.84 -16.49 2.34
CA THR A 129 -6.42 -17.56 3.18
C THR A 129 -7.52 -18.35 2.48
N ASP A 130 -8.20 -17.73 1.50
CA ASP A 130 -9.23 -18.38 0.70
C ASP A 130 -9.38 -17.66 -0.65
N THR A 131 -9.85 -18.36 -1.68
CA THR A 131 -10.14 -17.79 -3.00
C THR A 131 -11.45 -18.34 -3.56
N SER A 132 -12.26 -17.46 -4.14
CA SER A 132 -13.53 -17.80 -4.77
C SER A 132 -13.77 -16.90 -5.97
N GLU A 133 -13.76 -17.48 -7.18
CA GLU A 133 -13.84 -16.74 -8.45
C GLU A 133 -12.77 -15.64 -8.54
N SER A 134 -13.15 -14.35 -8.53
CA SER A 134 -12.24 -13.20 -8.52
C SER A 134 -11.96 -12.66 -7.11
N VAL A 135 -12.59 -13.22 -6.08
CA VAL A 135 -12.48 -12.74 -4.71
C VAL A 135 -11.41 -13.51 -3.95
N ILE A 136 -10.51 -12.78 -3.29
CA ILE A 136 -9.58 -13.32 -2.30
C ILE A 136 -10.04 -12.95 -0.89
N THR A 137 -9.70 -13.79 0.08
CA THR A 137 -9.88 -13.48 1.51
C THR A 137 -8.54 -13.35 2.19
N LEU A 138 -8.34 -12.21 2.87
CA LEU A 138 -7.20 -11.95 3.75
C LEU A 138 -7.70 -11.93 5.19
N HIS A 139 -6.85 -12.39 6.11
CA HIS A 139 -7.12 -12.33 7.54
C HIS A 139 -6.10 -11.44 8.23
N TYR A 140 -6.58 -10.39 8.88
CA TYR A 140 -5.79 -9.48 9.69
C TYR A 140 -6.16 -9.65 11.17
N PRO A 141 -5.19 -9.71 12.09
CA PRO A 141 -5.44 -9.82 13.53
C PRO A 141 -5.99 -8.51 14.12
#